data_AF-A0A3P5YFK5-F1
#
_entry.id   AF-A0A3P5YFK5-F1
#
_cell.length_a   1.000
_cell.length_b   1.000
_cell.length_c   1.000
_cell.angle_alpha   90.00
_cell.angle_beta   90.00
_cell.angle_gamma   90.00
#
_symmetry.space_group_name_H-M   'P 1'
#
loop_
_entity.id
_entity.type
_entity.pdbx_description
1 polymer ?
#
loop_
_entity_poly.entity_id
_entity_poly.type
_entity_poly.pdbx_seq_one_letter_code
_entity_poly.pdbx_strand_id
1 'polypeptide(L)' 'SPSGNWLYDVFLSFRGEDVRKGFLSHMIKKFKSKGINIYIYIYIDDEMNRGQSLSTMLVHGIRKSRIAIVVLSEN' A
#
# COMPACT_ATOMS: atom_id res chain seq x y z
N SER A 1 -5.98 18.26 -20.15
CA SER A 1 -4.74 18.15 -19.36
C SER A 1 -4.70 16.79 -18.71
N PRO A 2 -3.63 15.98 -18.79
CA PRO A 2 -3.59 14.79 -17.96
C PRO A 2 -3.48 15.23 -16.49
N SER A 3 -4.64 15.20 -15.85
CA SER A 3 -4.91 14.98 -14.43
C SER A 3 -3.74 14.46 -13.61
N GLY A 4 -3.23 15.26 -12.65
CA GLY A 4 -2.41 14.85 -11.49
C GLY A 4 -1.13 14.05 -11.79
N ASN A 5 0.02 14.48 -11.28
CA ASN A 5 1.26 13.70 -11.34
C ASN A 5 1.19 12.45 -10.43
N TRP A 6 0.40 11.45 -10.84
CA TRP A 6 0.31 10.13 -10.24
C TRP A 6 1.55 9.32 -10.63
N LEU A 7 2.23 8.75 -9.64
CA LEU A 7 3.37 7.85 -9.87
C LEU A 7 2.93 6.39 -9.83
N TYR A 8 1.81 6.09 -9.17
CA TYR A 8 1.29 4.75 -8.98
C TYR A 8 -0.19 4.70 -9.36
N ASP A 9 -0.63 3.53 -9.83
CA ASP A 9 -2.05 3.29 -10.04
C ASP A 9 -2.76 3.03 -8.71
N VAL A 10 -2.11 2.29 -7.81
CA VAL A 10 -2.70 1.86 -6.54
C VAL A 10 -1.73 2.06 -5.38
N PHE A 11 -2.21 2.69 -4.32
CA PHE A 11 -1.66 2.60 -2.98
C PHE A 11 -2.31 1.41 -2.28
N LEU A 12 -1.52 0.46 -1.82
CA LEU A 12 -2.00 -0.75 -1.15
C LEU A 12 -1.47 -0.77 0.29
N SER A 13 -2.39 -0.70 1.26
CA SER A 13 -2.09 -0.77 2.69
C SER A 13 -2.67 -2.02 3.32
N PHE A 14 -1.90 -2.63 4.23
CA PHE A 14 -2.32 -3.77 5.02
C PHE A 14 -1.58 -3.85 6.35
N ARG A 15 -2.17 -4.55 7.33
CA ARG A 15 -1.52 -4.90 8.58
C ARG A 15 -0.60 -6.11 8.38
N GLY A 16 0.65 -5.98 8.82
CA GLY A 16 1.71 -6.93 8.52
C GLY A 16 1.52 -8.30 9.16
N GLU A 17 0.78 -8.43 10.25
CA GLU A 17 0.66 -9.70 10.98
C GLU A 17 -0.30 -10.69 10.30
N ASP A 18 -1.39 -10.19 9.69
CA ASP A 18 -2.54 -11.06 9.38
C ASP A 18 -2.57 -11.57 7.92
N VAL A 19 -1.97 -10.83 6.98
CA VAL A 19 -2.23 -11.05 5.53
C VAL A 19 -1.01 -11.39 4.69
N ARG A 20 0.17 -11.59 5.30
CA ARG A 20 1.44 -11.71 4.56
C ARG A 20 1.57 -12.96 3.67
N LYS A 21 0.82 -14.05 3.90
CA LYS A 21 1.07 -15.32 3.17
C LYS A 21 0.07 -15.67 2.06
N GLY A 22 -1.22 -15.36 2.22
CA GLY A 22 -2.27 -15.82 1.31
C GLY A 22 -2.83 -14.73 0.38
N PHE A 23 -3.81 -13.97 0.88
CA PHE A 23 -4.58 -13.02 0.08
C PHE A 23 -3.72 -11.95 -0.62
N LEU A 24 -2.78 -11.35 0.13
CA LEU A 24 -1.94 -10.29 -0.38
C LEU A 24 -1.02 -10.75 -1.53
N SER A 25 -0.41 -11.93 -1.40
CA SER A 25 0.50 -12.46 -2.42
C SER A 25 -0.23 -12.71 -3.75
N HIS A 26 -1.47 -13.21 -3.69
CA HIS A 26 -2.34 -13.37 -4.85
C HIS A 26 -2.70 -12.03 -5.48
N MET A 27 -3.09 -11.04 -4.66
CA MET A 27 -3.46 -9.72 -5.15
C MET A 27 -2.28 -9.00 -5.83
N ILE A 28 -1.10 -9.02 -5.22
CA ILE A 28 0.13 -8.46 -5.81
C ILE A 28 0.46 -9.17 -7.12
N LYS A 29 0.40 -10.51 -7.16
CA LYS A 29 0.64 -11.28 -8.39
C LYS A 29 -0.35 -10.89 -9.49
N LYS A 30 -1.62 -10.69 -9.15
CA LYS A 30 -2.65 -10.30 -10.12
C LYS A 30 -2.43 -8.89 -10.64
N PHE A 31 -2.12 -7.92 -9.78
CA PHE A 31 -1.80 -6.55 -10.20
C PHE A 31 -0.59 -6.50 -11.12
N LYS A 32 0.50 -7.19 -10.77
CA LYS A 32 1.68 -7.32 -11.63
C LYS A 32 1.34 -7.94 -12.98
N SER A 33 0.54 -9.01 -13.01
CA SER A 33 0.11 -9.66 -14.27
C SER A 33 -0.74 -8.75 -15.17
N LYS A 34 -1.33 -7.69 -14.61
CA LYS A 34 -2.14 -6.70 -15.33
C LYS A 34 -1.39 -5.39 -15.61
N GLY A 35 -0.11 -5.30 -15.28
CA GLY A 35 0.69 -4.09 -15.47
C GLY A 35 0.28 -2.91 -14.58
N ILE A 36 -0.42 -3.18 -13.47
CA ILE A 36 -0.85 -2.16 -12.51
C ILE A 36 0.33 -1.80 -11.62
N ASN A 37 0.75 -0.54 -11.62
CA ASN A 37 1.84 -0.07 -10.77
C ASN A 37 1.34 0.19 -9.34
N ILE A 38 1.95 -0.47 -8.35
CA ILE A 38 1.49 -0.44 -6.96
C ILE A 38 2.55 0.12 -6.01
N TYR A 39 2.14 1.03 -5.12
CA TYR A 39 2.89 1.43 -3.93
C TYR A 39 2.39 0.59 -2.75
N ILE A 40 3.29 -0.14 -2.09
CA ILE A 40 2.93 -1.02 -0.97
C ILE A 40 3.34 -0.37 0.35
N TYR A 41 2.41 -0.29 1.30
CA TYR A 41 2.66 0.14 2.67
C TYR A 41 2.22 -0.93 3.66
N ILE A 42 3.14 -1.35 4.53
CA ILE A 42 2.91 -2.37 5.55
C ILE A 42 2.84 -1.68 6.91
N TYR A 43 1.69 -1.76 7.58
CA TYR A 43 1.56 -1.33 8.96
C TYR A 43 2.03 -2.44 9.89
N ILE A 44 3.05 -2.17 10.70
CA ILE A 44 3.55 -3.08 11.74
C ILE A 44 3.20 -2.44 13.07
N ASP A 45 2.51 -3.17 13.94
CA ASP A 45 2.01 -2.67 15.22
C ASP A 45 3.09 -2.67 16.31
N ASP A 46 4.29 -2.20 15.93
CA ASP A 46 5.41 -2.03 16.83
C ASP A 46 5.50 -0.56 17.19
N GLU A 47 5.38 -0.25 18.48
CA GLU A 47 5.45 1.10 19.02
C GLU A 47 6.74 1.84 18.61
N MET A 48 7.79 1.08 18.29
CA MET A 48 9.10 1.60 17.88
C MET A 48 9.12 2.18 16.45
N ASN A 49 8.14 1.86 15.60
CA ASN A 49 8.11 2.27 14.19
C ASN A 49 7.40 3.62 13.92
N ARG A 50 6.90 4.31 14.95
CA ARG A 50 6.10 5.56 14.81
C ARG A 50 6.93 6.83 14.48
N GLY A 51 7.99 6.71 13.67
CA GLY A 51 8.84 7.85 13.26
C GLY A 51 8.26 8.74 12.14
N GLN A 52 8.76 9.98 12.04
CA GLN A 52 8.36 10.99 11.02
C GLN A 52 8.58 10.54 9.57
N SER A 53 9.59 9.69 9.32
CA SER A 53 9.88 9.17 7.98
C SER A 53 8.75 8.23 7.49
N LEU A 54 8.17 7.45 8.40
CA LEU A 54 7.11 6.49 8.08
C LEU A 54 5.80 7.21 7.69
N SER A 55 5.45 8.28 8.41
CA SER A 55 4.27 9.10 8.08
C SER A 55 4.45 9.83 6.75
N THR A 56 5.66 10.29 6.44
CA THR A 56 5.98 10.93 5.16
C THR A 56 5.83 9.96 3.99
N MET A 57 6.32 8.73 4.12
CA MET A 57 6.15 7.67 3.11
C MET A 57 4.68 7.31 2.90
N LEU A 58 3.91 7.17 3.98
CA LEU A 58 2.48 6.89 3.91
C LEU A 58 1.73 7.99 3.15
N VAL A 59 1.94 9.25 3.55
CA VAL A 59 1.33 10.42 2.90
C VAL A 59 1.74 10.53 1.44
N HIS A 60 3.00 10.24 1.13
CA HIS A 60 3.49 10.21 -0.25
C HIS A 60 2.78 9.15 -1.08
N GLY A 61 2.71 7.91 -0.59
CA GLY A 61 2.03 6.80 -1.27
C GLY A 61 0.58 7.14 -1.59
N ILE A 62 -0.16 7.71 -0.64
CA ILE A 62 -1.54 8.14 -0.84
C ILE A 62 -1.63 9.26 -1.89
N ARG A 63 -0.82 10.32 -1.77
CA ARG A 63 -0.87 11.47 -2.68
C ARG A 63 -0.41 11.18 -4.10
N LYS A 64 0.43 10.15 -4.28
CA LYS A 64 0.99 9.77 -5.58
C LYS A 64 0.30 8.59 -6.22
N SER A 65 -0.80 8.10 -5.64
CA SER A 65 -1.59 7.00 -6.18
C SER A 65 -2.97 7.43 -6.62
N ARG A 66 -3.48 6.82 -7.69
CA ARG A 66 -4.81 7.09 -8.24
C ARG A 66 -5.94 6.48 -7.40
N ILE A 67 -5.68 5.31 -6.82
CA ILE A 67 -6.62 4.51 -6.02
C ILE A 67 -5.93 4.11 -4.71
N ALA A 68 -6.66 4.12 -3.61
CA ALA A 68 -6.20 3.53 -2.34
C ALA A 68 -7.00 2.25 -2.05
N ILE A 69 -6.30 1.15 -1.77
CA ILE A 69 -6.85 -0.11 -1.29
C ILE A 69 -6.31 -0.34 0.11
N VAL A 70 -7.20 -0.41 1.10
CA VAL A 70 -6.86 -0.71 2.50
C VAL A 70 -7.46 -2.07 2.83
N VAL A 71 -6.60 -3.05 3.11
CA VAL A 71 -7.00 -4.40 3.49
C VAL A 71 -7.16 -4.45 5.00
N LEU A 72 -8.40 -4.61 5.45
CA LEU A 72 -8.76 -4.81 6.85
C LEU A 72 -8.88 -6.32 7.11
N SER A 73 -8.26 -6.78 8.18
CA SER A 73 -8.29 -8.16 8.67
C SER A 73 -8.71 -8.18 10.13
N GLU A 74 -9.23 -9.32 10.60
CA GLU A 74 -9.27 -9.59 12.05
C GLU A 74 -7.83 -9.69 12.58
N ASN A 75 -7.62 -9.19 13.80
CA ASN A 75 -6.30 -9.14 14.46
C ASN A 75 -5.67 -10.54 14.59
#